data_AF-A0A933G479-F1
#
_entry.id   AF-A0A933G479-F1
#
_cell.length_a   1.000
_cell.length_b   1.000
_cell.length_c   1.000
_cell.angle_alpha   90.00
_cell.angle_beta   90.00
_cell.angle_gamma   90.00
#
_symmetry.space_group_name_H-M   'P 1'
#
loop_
_entity.id
_entity.type
_entity.pdbx_description
1 polymer ?
#
loop_
_entity_poly.entity_id
_entity_poly.type
_entity_poly.pdbx_seq_one_letter_code
_entity_poly.pdbx_strand_id
1 'polypeptide(L)'
;MRRLKFGNGWLVWFVGLAVASAIGASSARAADAAGNGAEQAEPGLRFTPGMARAFAGVYAKQMLKQRYQLPDDKVADAEEKIARRLMQMAHKIDEPGRDLIERFVEEQLTYQSEGSGGGRFMPPGFGKEFADRVLPILPEVRELARGVSQDIRPMLGMKQQLKLAGDLMAFKTAVDGFESTLKKWSTGEVTDYRDPFRPQQEVKKDERGETERLKGARKSAEREADNGRAKAWERYFKRFKEFYGLDATQAATGESILREFTQREERLRADPGWRDEIYRAQLWSNLSWELEAAWAHPARALLEDQSVEVRASWNELEEGFKARLESIPTTAQRRAAEEKVAGLLKEKKLQRPETEP
;
A
#
# COMPACT_ATOMS: atom_id res chain seq x y z
N MET A 1 15.58 -2.72 -14.99
CA MET A 1 16.23 -2.00 -13.87
C MET A 1 15.30 -0.89 -13.37
N ARG A 2 14.62 -1.10 -12.24
CA ARG A 2 13.78 -0.06 -11.61
C ARG A 2 14.70 0.99 -10.98
N ARG A 3 14.64 2.24 -11.45
CA ARG A 3 15.27 3.37 -10.76
C ARG A 3 14.55 3.54 -9.42
N LEU A 4 15.14 3.08 -8.32
CA LEU A 4 14.71 3.54 -7.00
C LEU A 4 14.75 5.07 -7.01
N LYS A 5 13.70 5.75 -6.54
CA LYS A 5 13.76 7.19 -6.31
C LYS A 5 14.68 7.41 -5.11
N PHE A 6 15.97 7.62 -5.38
CA PHE A 6 17.10 7.59 -4.44
C PHE A 6 17.15 8.73 -3.38
N GLY A 7 16.09 9.53 -3.25
CA GLY A 7 16.03 10.67 -2.31
C GLY A 7 15.86 10.26 -0.85
N ASN A 8 15.12 9.18 -0.56
CA ASN A 8 14.82 8.74 0.82
C ASN A 8 15.79 7.68 1.35
N GLY A 9 16.75 7.23 0.53
CA GLY A 9 17.63 6.12 0.87
C GLY A 9 18.50 6.39 2.10
N TRP A 10 18.95 7.63 2.31
CA TRP A 10 19.89 7.97 3.39
C TRP A 10 19.27 7.83 4.79
N LEU A 11 18.03 8.27 4.96
CA LEU A 11 17.28 8.23 6.21
C LEU A 11 16.81 6.80 6.55
N VAL A 12 16.28 6.09 5.55
CA VAL A 12 15.89 4.67 5.68
C VAL A 12 17.10 3.80 6.00
N TRP A 13 18.27 4.11 5.44
CA TRP A 13 19.50 3.40 5.75
C TRP A 13 20.00 3.73 7.16
N PHE A 14 20.02 5.01 7.59
CA PHE A 14 20.43 5.36 8.96
C PHE A 14 19.53 4.74 10.03
N VAL A 15 18.20 4.83 9.86
CA VAL A 15 17.24 4.25 10.80
C VAL A 15 17.24 2.72 10.71
N GLY A 16 17.26 2.17 9.50
CA GLY A 16 17.30 0.71 9.27
C GLY A 16 18.58 0.04 9.75
N LEU A 17 19.73 0.71 9.66
CA LEU A 17 21.02 0.19 10.12
C LEU A 17 21.11 0.20 11.66
N ALA A 18 20.60 1.26 12.30
CA ALA A 18 20.48 1.33 13.75
C ALA A 18 19.59 0.19 14.29
N VAL A 19 18.43 -0.04 13.67
CA VAL A 19 17.50 -1.13 14.03
C VAL A 19 18.10 -2.51 13.74
N ALA A 20 18.66 -2.75 12.55
CA ALA A 20 19.19 -4.06 12.15
C ALA A 20 20.39 -4.50 13.00
N SER A 21 21.18 -3.54 13.49
CA SER A 21 22.33 -3.85 14.33
C SER A 21 22.02 -4.24 15.76
N ALA A 22 20.91 -3.76 16.31
CA ALA A 22 20.43 -4.20 17.61
C ALA A 22 20.07 -5.69 17.61
N ILE A 23 19.53 -6.18 16.48
CA ILE A 23 19.13 -7.57 16.27
C ILE A 23 20.36 -8.47 16.02
N GLY A 24 21.37 -7.98 15.31
CA GLY A 24 22.60 -8.75 15.04
C GLY A 24 23.53 -8.92 16.25
N ALA A 25 23.56 -7.95 17.17
CA ALA A 25 24.46 -7.99 18.33
C ALA A 25 23.98 -8.91 19.46
N SER A 26 22.67 -9.16 19.57
CA SER A 26 22.11 -10.09 20.56
C SER A 26 22.43 -11.56 20.24
N SER A 27 22.50 -11.92 18.95
CA SER A 27 22.79 -13.29 18.49
C SER A 27 24.27 -13.68 18.64
N ALA A 28 25.20 -12.74 18.46
CA ALA A 28 26.64 -13.02 18.63
C ALA A 28 27.05 -13.20 20.11
N ARG A 29 26.38 -12.53 21.05
CA ARG A 29 26.69 -12.62 22.49
C ARG A 29 26.24 -13.93 23.14
N ALA A 30 25.23 -14.59 22.59
CA ALA A 30 24.77 -15.89 23.09
C ALA A 30 25.83 -17.00 22.90
N ALA A 31 26.78 -16.84 21.98
CA ALA A 31 27.84 -17.81 21.72
C ALA A 31 29.08 -17.62 22.63
N ASP A 32 29.39 -16.39 23.05
CA ASP A 32 30.61 -16.08 23.83
C ASP A 32 30.38 -16.04 25.37
N ALA A 33 29.13 -15.91 25.84
CA ALA A 33 28.82 -15.80 27.26
C ALA A 33 28.94 -17.11 28.07
N ALA A 34 29.26 -18.24 27.43
CA ALA A 34 29.39 -19.53 28.09
C ALA A 34 30.74 -19.76 28.83
N GLY A 35 31.71 -18.83 28.72
CA GLY A 35 33.10 -19.12 29.07
C GLY A 35 33.73 -18.41 30.27
N ASN A 36 33.29 -17.22 30.68
CA ASN A 36 34.01 -16.43 31.69
C ASN A 36 33.05 -15.74 32.66
N GLY A 37 33.32 -15.87 33.96
CA GLY A 37 32.58 -15.24 35.06
C GLY A 37 32.60 -13.72 34.92
N ALA A 38 31.53 -13.17 34.34
CA ALA A 38 31.30 -11.75 34.27
C ALA A 38 30.52 -11.32 35.51
N GLU A 39 31.06 -10.34 36.23
CA GLU A 39 30.28 -9.45 37.10
C GLU A 39 28.98 -9.08 36.38
N GLN A 40 27.87 -9.02 37.12
CA GLN A 40 26.53 -8.70 36.64
C GLN A 40 26.49 -7.30 36.00
N ALA A 41 26.99 -7.19 34.77
CA ALA A 41 26.83 -6.02 33.95
C ALA A 41 25.33 -5.89 33.65
N GLU A 42 24.75 -4.75 34.01
CA GLU A 42 23.32 -4.48 33.79
C GLU A 42 22.92 -4.84 32.36
N PRO A 43 21.89 -5.69 32.18
CA PRO A 43 21.56 -6.28 30.89
C PRO A 43 21.00 -5.23 29.94
N GLY A 44 21.76 -4.89 28.90
CA GLY A 44 21.23 -4.25 27.69
C GLY A 44 22.26 -3.86 26.65
N LEU A 45 21.77 -3.36 25.53
CA LEU A 45 22.56 -3.15 24.32
C LEU A 45 23.49 -1.93 24.50
N ARG A 46 24.80 -2.16 24.66
CA ARG A 46 25.82 -1.09 24.70
C ARG A 46 26.39 -0.83 23.32
N PHE A 47 26.33 0.40 22.86
CA PHE A 47 26.97 0.81 21.60
C PHE A 47 28.49 0.92 21.80
N THR A 48 29.26 0.02 21.18
CA THR A 48 30.72 -0.06 21.40
C THR A 48 31.52 0.69 20.32
N PRO A 49 32.79 1.08 20.61
CA PRO A 49 33.68 1.66 19.60
C PRO A 49 33.88 0.76 18.36
N GLY A 50 33.90 -0.57 18.54
CA GLY A 50 34.01 -1.52 17.44
C GLY A 50 32.79 -1.46 16.50
N MET A 51 31.59 -1.39 17.06
CA MET A 51 30.36 -1.19 16.29
C MET A 51 30.36 0.15 15.55
N ALA A 52 30.77 1.23 16.22
CA ALA A 52 30.87 2.56 15.61
C ALA A 52 31.79 2.56 14.38
N ARG A 53 32.96 1.93 14.47
CA ARG A 53 33.88 1.76 13.33
C ARG A 53 33.28 0.90 12.23
N ALA A 54 32.64 -0.21 12.56
CA ALA A 54 31.99 -1.06 11.57
C ALA A 54 30.94 -0.28 10.75
N PHE A 55 30.05 0.49 11.39
CA PHE A 55 29.08 1.33 10.67
C PHE A 55 29.75 2.42 9.85
N ALA A 56 30.73 3.10 10.44
CA ALA A 56 31.47 4.14 9.77
C ALA A 56 32.18 3.62 8.52
N GLY A 57 32.75 2.41 8.57
CA GLY A 57 33.42 1.77 7.45
C GLY A 57 32.45 1.40 6.33
N VAL A 58 31.27 0.85 6.67
CA VAL A 58 30.24 0.59 5.64
C VAL A 58 29.77 1.90 5.02
N TYR A 59 29.52 2.94 5.82
CA TYR A 59 29.12 4.25 5.33
C TYR A 59 30.19 4.89 4.43
N ALA A 60 31.45 4.89 4.85
CA ALA A 60 32.54 5.44 4.07
C ALA A 60 32.69 4.72 2.72
N LYS A 61 32.59 3.38 2.71
CA LYS A 61 32.72 2.57 1.48
C LYS A 61 31.50 2.70 0.56
N GLN A 62 30.28 2.60 1.08
CA GLN A 62 29.07 2.59 0.26
C GLN A 62 28.59 3.98 -0.12
N MET A 63 28.68 4.95 0.79
CA MET A 63 28.20 6.31 0.54
C MET A 63 29.34 7.21 0.07
N LEU A 64 30.40 7.39 0.87
CA LEU A 64 31.43 8.39 0.54
C LEU A 64 32.23 8.03 -0.70
N LYS A 65 32.72 6.79 -0.80
CA LYS A 65 33.49 6.33 -1.95
C LYS A 65 32.62 6.23 -3.21
N GLN A 66 31.48 5.54 -3.17
CA GLN A 66 30.68 5.35 -4.40
C GLN A 66 29.93 6.60 -4.85
N ARG A 67 29.29 7.35 -3.93
CA ARG A 67 28.42 8.49 -4.29
C ARG A 67 29.19 9.79 -4.43
N TYR A 68 30.19 10.00 -3.58
CA TYR A 68 30.98 11.23 -3.51
C TYR A 68 32.43 11.03 -3.94
N GLN A 69 32.80 9.88 -4.49
CA GLN A 69 34.14 9.64 -5.06
C GLN A 69 35.25 10.02 -4.06
N LEU A 70 35.06 9.70 -2.78
CA LEU A 70 36.06 9.94 -1.75
C LEU A 70 37.36 9.22 -2.14
N PRO A 71 38.52 9.90 -2.16
CA PRO A 71 39.79 9.28 -2.49
C PRO A 71 40.13 8.12 -1.55
N ASP A 72 40.77 7.08 -2.09
CA ASP A 72 41.06 5.85 -1.33
C ASP A 72 41.96 6.10 -0.12
N ASP A 73 42.88 7.05 -0.22
CA ASP A 73 43.78 7.47 0.87
C ASP A 73 43.04 8.22 2.00
N LYS A 74 41.79 8.64 1.79
CA LYS A 74 40.96 9.36 2.78
C LYS A 74 39.90 8.50 3.45
N VAL A 75 39.67 7.28 2.97
CA VAL A 75 38.58 6.41 3.47
C VAL A 75 38.76 6.07 4.96
N ALA A 76 39.99 5.73 5.38
CA ALA A 76 40.27 5.37 6.77
C ALA A 76 40.10 6.56 7.74
N ASP A 77 40.55 7.76 7.35
CA ASP A 77 40.36 8.99 8.15
C ASP A 77 38.87 9.36 8.25
N ALA A 78 38.13 9.25 7.14
CA ALA A 78 36.68 9.43 7.14
C ALA A 78 35.96 8.46 8.07
N GLU A 79 36.33 7.18 8.04
CA GLU A 79 35.78 6.14 8.92
C GLU A 79 35.99 6.48 10.40
N GLU A 80 37.21 6.82 10.82
CA GLU A 80 37.47 7.13 12.23
C GLU A 80 36.74 8.41 12.69
N LYS A 81 36.64 9.43 11.84
CA LYS A 81 35.86 10.65 12.16
C LYS A 81 34.37 10.34 12.32
N ILE A 82 33.79 9.56 11.41
CA ILE A 82 32.38 9.16 11.51
C ILE A 82 32.16 8.28 12.75
N ALA A 83 33.05 7.33 13.03
CA ALA A 83 32.97 6.47 14.22
C ALA A 83 32.97 7.29 15.51
N ARG A 84 33.84 8.31 15.60
CA ARG A 84 33.86 9.24 16.74
C ARG A 84 32.54 10.00 16.89
N ARG A 85 31.95 10.49 15.80
CA ARG A 85 30.65 11.18 15.84
C ARG A 85 29.51 10.24 16.26
N LEU A 86 29.51 9.00 15.79
CA LEU A 86 28.56 7.97 16.20
C LEU A 86 28.67 7.67 17.70
N MET A 87 29.88 7.54 18.24
CA MET A 87 30.11 7.36 19.68
C MET A 87 29.64 8.56 20.49
N GLN A 88 29.93 9.78 20.03
CA GLN A 88 29.44 11.00 20.68
C GLN A 88 27.91 11.05 20.73
N MET A 89 27.24 10.70 19.63
CA MET A 89 25.78 10.60 19.61
C MET A 89 25.30 9.53 20.59
N ALA A 90 25.88 8.32 20.53
CA ALA A 90 25.51 7.21 21.40
C ALA A 90 25.58 7.59 22.89
N HIS A 91 26.66 8.25 23.33
CA HIS A 91 26.80 8.71 24.71
C HIS A 91 25.74 9.75 25.12
N LYS A 92 25.27 10.58 24.19
CA LYS A 92 24.22 11.57 24.49
C LYS A 92 22.83 10.96 24.55
N ILE A 93 22.60 9.83 23.88
CA ILE A 93 21.31 9.16 23.80
C ILE A 93 21.27 7.84 24.59
N ASP A 94 22.28 7.58 25.42
CA ASP A 94 22.57 6.24 25.97
C ASP A 94 21.34 5.62 26.66
N GLU A 95 20.68 6.38 27.54
CA GLU A 95 19.49 5.93 28.25
C GLU A 95 18.22 5.94 27.38
N PRO A 96 17.79 7.06 26.75
CA PRO A 96 16.54 7.08 25.97
C PRO A 96 16.60 6.21 24.69
N GLY A 97 17.77 6.12 24.07
CA GLY A 97 18.00 5.38 22.84
C GLY A 97 18.02 3.87 23.05
N ARG A 98 18.59 3.41 24.17
CA ARG A 98 18.59 1.99 24.53
C ARG A 98 17.17 1.48 24.77
N ASP A 99 16.40 2.18 25.60
CA ASP A 99 15.01 1.78 25.88
C ASP A 99 14.15 1.78 24.63
N LEU A 100 14.34 2.76 23.74
CA LEU A 100 13.66 2.80 22.45
C LEU A 100 13.98 1.58 21.59
N ILE A 101 15.26 1.21 21.48
CA ILE A 101 15.69 0.09 20.65
C ILE A 101 15.15 -1.23 21.21
N GLU A 102 15.30 -1.45 22.52
CA GLU A 102 14.82 -2.67 23.19
C GLU A 102 13.30 -2.82 23.02
N ARG A 103 12.55 -1.74 23.29
CA ARG A 103 11.09 -1.70 23.10
C ARG A 103 10.68 -1.89 21.65
N PHE A 104 11.35 -1.25 20.70
CA PHE A 104 11.06 -1.38 19.27
C PHE A 104 11.27 -2.83 18.79
N VAL A 105 12.35 -3.49 19.23
CA VAL A 105 12.62 -4.89 18.88
C VAL A 105 11.59 -5.81 19.51
N GLU A 106 11.24 -5.62 20.78
CA GLU A 106 10.21 -6.39 21.48
C GLU A 106 8.86 -6.33 20.74
N GLU A 107 8.42 -5.13 20.37
CA GLU A 107 7.17 -4.90 19.64
C GLU A 107 7.19 -5.51 18.24
N GLN A 108 8.32 -5.42 17.52
CA GLN A 108 8.46 -6.07 16.21
C GLN A 108 8.44 -7.60 16.31
N LEU A 109 9.07 -8.19 17.33
CA LEU A 109 9.06 -9.63 17.56
C LEU A 109 7.66 -10.13 17.95
N THR A 110 6.96 -9.39 18.80
CA THR A 110 5.57 -9.68 19.20
C THR A 110 4.65 -9.61 17.97
N TYR A 111 4.77 -8.55 17.18
CA TYR A 111 3.97 -8.39 15.97
C TYR A 111 4.22 -9.48 14.92
N GLN A 112 5.47 -9.95 14.79
CA GLN A 112 5.81 -11.07 13.90
C GLN A 112 5.28 -12.42 14.42
N SER A 113 5.33 -12.66 15.73
CA SER A 113 4.88 -13.93 16.31
C SER A 113 3.36 -14.10 16.25
N GLU A 114 2.60 -13.01 16.28
CA GLU A 114 1.13 -13.01 16.13
C GLU A 114 0.64 -13.27 14.70
N GLY A 115 1.55 -13.48 13.72
CA GLY A 115 1.18 -13.75 12.32
C GLY A 115 0.62 -12.54 11.58
N SER A 116 0.67 -11.36 12.19
CA SER A 116 0.15 -10.10 11.66
C SER A 116 1.03 -9.46 10.58
N GLY A 117 1.80 -10.25 9.80
CA GLY A 117 2.80 -9.80 8.81
C GLY A 117 2.28 -8.97 7.61
N GLY A 118 1.08 -8.40 7.72
CA GLY A 118 0.45 -7.54 6.73
C GLY A 118 1.13 -6.16 6.63
N GLY A 119 2.37 -6.11 6.14
CA GLY A 119 2.99 -4.93 5.53
C GLY A 119 3.04 -3.60 6.31
N ARG A 120 2.58 -3.54 7.57
CA ARG A 120 2.65 -2.34 8.40
C ARG A 120 4.09 -2.13 8.84
N PHE A 121 4.53 -0.87 8.78
CA PHE A 121 5.83 -0.47 9.30
C PHE A 121 5.85 -0.50 10.83
N MET A 122 4.71 -0.21 11.48
CA MET A 122 4.57 -0.12 12.94
C MET A 122 3.38 -0.95 13.44
N PRO A 123 3.52 -1.65 14.58
CA PRO A 123 2.41 -2.28 15.27
C PRO A 123 1.32 -1.25 15.66
N PRO A 124 0.03 -1.63 15.64
CA PRO A 124 -1.04 -0.76 16.10
C PRO A 124 -0.82 -0.35 17.56
N GLY A 125 -0.94 0.95 17.87
CA GLY A 125 -0.79 1.46 19.23
C GLY A 125 0.65 1.80 19.64
N PHE A 126 1.67 1.22 18.99
CA PHE A 126 3.06 1.54 19.30
C PHE A 126 3.54 2.87 18.69
N GLY A 127 2.86 3.39 17.66
CA GLY A 127 3.34 4.60 16.97
C GLY A 127 3.40 5.86 17.84
N LYS A 128 2.51 6.02 18.82
CA LYS A 128 2.59 7.13 19.78
C LYS A 128 3.82 6.97 20.69
N GLU A 129 3.99 5.80 21.29
CA GLU A 129 5.14 5.49 22.16
C GLU A 129 6.47 5.67 21.41
N PHE A 130 6.53 5.18 20.17
CA PHE A 130 7.68 5.38 19.29
C PHE A 130 7.96 6.86 19.03
N ALA A 131 6.93 7.65 18.72
CA ALA A 131 7.09 9.08 18.49
C ALA A 131 7.60 9.81 19.74
N ASP A 132 7.02 9.52 20.91
CA ASP A 132 7.41 10.13 22.18
C ASP A 132 8.89 9.86 22.52
N ARG A 133 9.39 8.66 22.17
CA ARG A 133 10.79 8.27 22.39
C ARG A 133 11.76 8.78 21.33
N VAL A 134 11.33 8.91 20.07
CA VAL A 134 12.22 9.35 18.96
C VAL A 134 12.35 10.87 18.87
N LEU A 135 11.28 11.63 19.18
CA LEU A 135 11.28 13.09 19.07
C LEU A 135 12.47 13.76 19.83
N PRO A 136 12.81 13.36 21.07
CA PRO A 136 13.96 13.91 21.80
C PRO A 136 15.32 13.59 21.17
N ILE A 137 15.41 12.54 20.33
CA ILE A 137 16.65 12.07 19.71
C ILE A 137 16.95 12.84 18.40
N LEU A 138 15.92 13.38 17.73
CA LEU A 138 16.08 14.06 16.44
C LEU A 138 17.08 15.23 16.42
N PRO A 139 17.22 16.06 17.46
CA PRO A 139 18.27 17.08 17.51
C PRO A 139 19.68 16.48 17.36
N GLU A 140 19.96 15.35 18.02
CA GLU A 140 21.26 14.68 17.98
C GLU A 140 21.51 14.02 16.62
N VAL A 141 20.47 13.51 15.96
CA VAL A 141 20.55 13.02 14.57
C VAL A 141 20.96 14.15 13.61
N ARG A 142 20.41 15.36 13.79
CA ARG A 142 20.79 16.54 13.00
C ARG A 142 22.23 16.97 13.28
N GLU A 143 22.62 16.95 14.55
CA GLU A 143 23.98 17.27 15.00
C GLU A 143 25.00 16.29 14.40
N LEU A 144 24.70 14.99 14.42
CA LEU A 144 25.51 13.94 13.81
C LEU A 144 25.71 14.21 12.31
N ALA A 145 24.62 14.41 11.56
CA ALA A 145 24.70 14.66 10.12
C ALA A 145 25.53 15.92 9.78
N ARG A 146 25.35 16.99 10.56
CA ARG A 146 26.13 18.23 10.42
C ARG A 146 27.60 17.99 10.72
N GLY A 147 27.92 17.32 11.84
CA GLY A 147 29.29 17.02 12.26
C GLY A 147 30.03 16.15 11.24
N VAL A 148 29.40 15.07 10.78
CA VAL A 148 29.94 14.22 9.71
C VAL A 148 30.19 15.03 8.44
N SER A 149 29.26 15.90 8.03
CA SER A 149 29.50 16.73 6.85
C SER A 149 30.68 17.68 7.03
N GLN A 150 30.84 18.31 8.19
CA GLN A 150 31.95 19.23 8.46
C GLN A 150 33.29 18.49 8.39
N ASP A 151 33.35 17.28 8.92
CA ASP A 151 34.55 16.45 8.95
C ASP A 151 34.94 15.93 7.56
N ILE A 152 33.95 15.58 6.72
CA ILE A 152 34.15 14.97 5.39
C ILE A 152 34.33 16.00 4.28
N ARG A 153 33.68 17.17 4.36
CA ARG A 153 33.76 18.22 3.33
C ARG A 153 35.19 18.56 2.87
N PRO A 154 36.20 18.76 3.75
CA PRO A 154 37.56 19.08 3.31
C PRO A 154 38.28 17.92 2.59
N MET A 155 37.76 16.70 2.67
CA MET A 155 38.30 15.52 1.98
C MET A 155 37.77 15.38 0.55
N LEU A 156 36.78 16.19 0.17
CA LEU A 156 36.09 16.11 -1.11
C LEU A 156 36.50 17.26 -2.04
N GLY A 157 36.57 16.97 -3.34
CA GLY A 157 36.68 18.00 -4.37
C GLY A 157 35.47 18.92 -4.41
N MET A 158 35.62 20.13 -4.95
CA MET A 158 34.59 21.18 -4.93
C MET A 158 33.23 20.71 -5.49
N LYS A 159 33.23 19.94 -6.59
CA LYS A 159 32.01 19.39 -7.19
C LYS A 159 31.27 18.45 -6.23
N GLN A 160 32.01 17.60 -5.52
CA GLN A 160 31.48 16.65 -4.55
C GLN A 160 31.01 17.35 -3.27
N GLN A 161 31.67 18.44 -2.86
CA GLN A 161 31.19 19.29 -1.76
C GLN A 161 29.84 19.93 -2.06
N LEU A 162 29.64 20.48 -3.27
CA LEU A 162 28.35 21.04 -3.68
C LEU A 162 27.24 19.97 -3.71
N LYS A 163 27.57 18.77 -4.19
CA LYS A 163 26.65 17.61 -4.16
C LYS A 163 26.28 17.23 -2.73
N LEU A 164 27.27 17.12 -1.83
CA LEU A 164 27.05 16.85 -0.41
C LEU A 164 26.17 17.92 0.24
N ALA A 165 26.38 19.20 -0.07
CA ALA A 165 25.55 20.29 0.43
C ALA A 165 24.08 20.15 -0.03
N GLY A 166 23.84 19.81 -1.30
CA GLY A 166 22.50 19.53 -1.81
C GLY A 166 21.84 18.34 -1.12
N ASP A 167 22.59 17.25 -0.93
CA ASP A 167 22.10 16.04 -0.25
C ASP A 167 21.79 16.33 1.25
N LEU A 168 22.55 17.19 1.93
CA LEU A 168 22.25 17.65 3.29
C LEU A 168 20.99 18.51 3.39
N MET A 169 20.74 19.38 2.41
CA MET A 169 19.49 20.13 2.37
C MET A 169 18.29 19.20 2.22
N ALA A 170 18.39 18.21 1.31
CA ALA A 170 17.35 17.20 1.14
C ALA A 170 17.14 16.37 2.41
N PHE A 171 18.23 15.96 3.08
CA PHE A 171 18.16 15.28 4.37
C PHE A 171 17.44 16.13 5.42
N LYS A 172 17.80 17.41 5.56
CA LYS A 172 17.14 18.33 6.51
C LYS A 172 15.63 18.35 6.27
N THR A 173 15.20 18.55 5.02
CA THR A 173 13.77 18.52 4.66
C THR A 173 13.11 17.19 5.01
N ALA A 174 13.78 16.06 4.79
CA ALA A 174 13.27 14.75 5.13
C ALA A 174 13.11 14.55 6.65
N VAL A 175 14.09 14.99 7.45
CA VAL A 175 14.02 14.93 8.93
C VAL A 175 12.93 15.86 9.45
N ASP A 176 12.76 17.06 8.88
CA ASP A 176 11.71 18.00 9.28
C ASP A 176 10.31 17.43 8.98
N GLY A 177 10.15 16.76 7.83
CA GLY A 177 8.92 16.03 7.49
C GLY A 177 8.66 14.86 8.44
N PHE A 178 9.68 14.05 8.73
CA PHE A 178 9.60 12.95 9.68
C PHE A 178 9.23 13.43 11.09
N GLU A 179 9.86 14.50 11.58
CA GLU A 179 9.53 15.13 12.87
C GLU A 179 8.07 15.59 12.92
N SER A 180 7.58 16.22 11.84
CA SER A 180 6.19 16.65 11.77
C SER A 180 5.23 15.46 11.86
N THR A 181 5.53 14.35 11.19
CA THR A 181 4.73 13.12 11.29
C THR A 181 4.77 12.53 12.70
N LEU A 182 5.95 12.46 13.34
CA LEU A 182 6.05 11.98 14.72
C LEU A 182 5.30 12.88 15.70
N LYS A 183 5.32 14.20 15.54
CA LYS A 183 4.50 15.11 16.36
C LYS A 183 3.00 14.80 16.25
N LYS A 184 2.52 14.44 15.06
CA LYS A 184 1.11 14.02 14.87
C LYS A 184 0.83 12.66 15.52
N TRP A 185 1.82 11.77 15.56
CA TRP A 185 1.71 10.47 16.24
C TRP A 185 1.70 10.63 17.76
N SER A 186 2.56 11.48 18.31
CA SER A 186 2.63 11.76 19.75
C SER A 186 1.32 12.37 20.27
N THR A 187 0.63 13.19 19.47
CA THR A 187 -0.68 13.75 19.83
C THR A 187 -1.85 12.79 19.61
N GLY A 188 -1.64 11.68 18.89
CA GLY A 188 -2.71 10.76 18.50
C GLY A 188 -3.62 11.30 17.38
N GLU A 189 -3.22 12.36 16.68
CA GLU A 189 -3.97 12.94 15.56
C GLU A 189 -4.04 11.98 14.36
N VAL A 190 -3.03 11.12 14.21
CA VAL A 190 -2.97 10.07 13.20
C VAL A 190 -3.04 8.71 13.88
N THR A 191 -4.12 7.96 13.61
CA THR A 191 -4.35 6.61 14.15
C THR A 191 -3.81 5.49 13.27
N ASP A 192 -3.57 5.80 11.99
CA ASP A 192 -3.04 4.87 11.00
C ASP A 192 -1.54 5.14 10.85
N TYR A 193 -0.74 4.55 11.75
CA TYR A 193 0.71 4.70 11.90
C TYR A 193 1.51 4.14 10.69
N ARG A 194 1.19 4.60 9.49
CA ARG A 194 1.81 4.23 8.21
C ARG A 194 3.28 4.66 8.16
N ASP A 195 4.03 4.17 7.17
CA ASP A 195 5.43 4.57 6.93
C ASP A 195 5.66 6.09 7.14
N PRO A 196 6.39 6.50 8.21
CA PRO A 196 6.57 7.91 8.56
C PRO A 196 7.56 8.62 7.63
N PHE A 197 8.20 7.89 6.72
CA PHE A 197 9.11 8.43 5.70
C PHE A 197 8.42 8.68 4.37
N ARG A 198 7.15 8.27 4.23
CA ARG A 198 6.32 8.69 3.11
C ARG A 198 5.61 9.97 3.50
N PRO A 199 5.54 10.96 2.58
CA PRO A 199 4.64 12.08 2.79
C PRO A 199 3.25 11.51 2.98
N GLN A 200 2.73 11.61 4.20
CA GLN A 200 1.34 11.27 4.44
C GLN A 200 0.56 12.23 3.58
N GLN A 201 -0.17 11.70 2.59
CA GLN A 201 -1.13 12.53 1.85
C GLN A 201 -2.08 13.07 2.90
N GLU A 202 -1.98 14.36 3.19
CA GLU A 202 -2.95 15.02 4.04
C GLU A 202 -4.32 14.73 3.43
N VAL A 203 -5.14 14.03 4.19
CA VAL A 203 -6.51 13.75 3.81
C VAL A 203 -7.23 15.10 3.87
N LYS A 204 -7.19 15.83 2.77
CA LYS A 204 -7.88 17.11 2.63
C LYS A 204 -9.37 16.83 2.74
N LYS A 205 -9.94 17.30 3.84
CA LYS A 205 -11.38 17.34 4.06
C LYS A 205 -11.90 18.70 3.58
N ASP A 206 -13.08 18.72 2.99
CA ASP A 206 -13.75 19.97 2.65
C ASP A 206 -14.47 20.58 3.86
N GLU A 207 -15.21 21.67 3.64
CA GLU A 207 -16.01 22.36 4.66
C GLU A 207 -17.06 21.46 5.34
N ARG A 208 -17.43 20.35 4.71
CA ARG A 208 -18.38 19.35 5.23
C ARG A 208 -17.68 18.16 5.90
N GLY A 209 -16.35 18.18 5.98
CA GLY A 209 -15.56 17.10 6.54
C GLY A 209 -15.37 15.91 5.59
N GLU A 210 -15.76 16.03 4.32
CA GLU A 210 -15.70 14.94 3.34
C GLU A 210 -14.38 14.92 2.58
N THR A 211 -13.88 13.72 2.33
CA THR A 211 -12.70 13.51 1.50
C THR A 211 -13.10 13.44 0.03
N GLU A 212 -12.22 13.84 -0.89
CA GLU A 212 -12.45 13.68 -2.34
C GLU A 212 -12.74 12.21 -2.71
N ARG A 213 -12.20 11.28 -1.94
CA ARG A 213 -12.44 9.85 -2.12
C ARG A 213 -13.86 9.45 -1.73
N LEU A 214 -14.36 9.92 -0.59
CA LEU A 214 -15.75 9.68 -0.18
C LEU A 214 -16.73 10.27 -1.20
N LYS A 215 -16.47 11.49 -1.69
CA LYS A 215 -17.27 12.11 -2.76
C LYS A 215 -17.26 11.27 -4.04
N GLY A 216 -16.09 10.77 -4.44
CA GLY A 216 -15.94 9.87 -5.57
C GLY A 216 -16.76 8.59 -5.40
N ALA A 217 -16.70 7.97 -4.22
CA ALA A 217 -17.44 6.75 -3.89
C ALA A 217 -18.95 6.98 -3.93
N ARG A 218 -19.44 8.09 -3.36
CA ARG A 218 -20.86 8.49 -3.41
C ARG A 218 -21.33 8.74 -4.83
N LYS A 219 -20.59 9.54 -5.61
CA LYS A 219 -20.92 9.80 -7.01
C LYS A 219 -20.95 8.53 -7.85
N SER A 220 -20.07 7.57 -7.56
CA SER A 220 -20.08 6.27 -8.25
C SER A 220 -21.26 5.41 -7.82
N ALA A 221 -21.63 5.41 -6.53
CA ALA A 221 -22.80 4.69 -6.03
C ALA A 221 -24.11 5.27 -6.56
N GLU A 222 -24.24 6.60 -6.60
CA GLU A 222 -25.36 7.30 -7.25
C GLU A 222 -25.48 6.90 -8.71
N ARG A 223 -24.37 6.95 -9.46
CA ARG A 223 -24.36 6.52 -10.87
C ARG A 223 -24.81 5.08 -11.03
N GLU A 224 -24.38 4.17 -10.17
CA GLU A 224 -24.80 2.76 -10.27
C GLU A 224 -26.30 2.60 -10.04
N ALA A 225 -26.84 3.22 -8.99
CA ALA A 225 -28.28 3.22 -8.72
C ALA A 225 -29.09 3.91 -9.84
N ASP A 226 -28.49 4.90 -10.51
CA ASP A 226 -29.08 5.63 -11.63
C ASP A 226 -28.88 5.01 -13.01
N ASN A 227 -27.99 4.04 -13.17
CA ASN A 227 -27.64 3.52 -14.48
C ASN A 227 -28.47 2.29 -14.79
N GLY A 228 -29.52 2.47 -15.60
CA GLY A 228 -30.30 1.35 -16.12
C GLY A 228 -29.54 0.52 -17.16
N ARG A 229 -29.88 -0.77 -17.24
CA ARG A 229 -29.42 -1.76 -18.20
C ARG A 229 -30.16 -1.69 -19.53
N ALA A 230 -31.24 -0.91 -19.67
CA ALA A 230 -31.97 -0.73 -20.94
C ALA A 230 -31.05 -0.58 -22.17
N LYS A 231 -30.05 0.31 -22.10
CA LYS A 231 -29.07 0.50 -23.20
C LYS A 231 -28.20 -0.74 -23.44
N ALA A 232 -27.89 -1.51 -22.41
CA ALA A 232 -27.16 -2.77 -22.54
C ALA A 232 -28.04 -3.86 -23.17
N TRP A 233 -29.31 -3.94 -22.79
CA TRP A 233 -30.29 -4.86 -23.38
C TRP A 233 -30.60 -4.53 -24.83
N GLU A 234 -30.71 -3.25 -25.20
CA GLU A 234 -30.82 -2.82 -26.60
C GLU A 234 -29.64 -3.31 -27.44
N ARG A 235 -28.41 -3.10 -26.95
CA ARG A 235 -27.19 -3.59 -27.61
C ARG A 235 -27.13 -5.11 -27.67
N TYR A 236 -27.54 -5.79 -26.61
CA TYR A 236 -27.62 -7.24 -26.57
C TYR A 236 -28.60 -7.77 -27.62
N PHE A 237 -29.83 -7.24 -27.64
CA PHE A 237 -30.87 -7.63 -28.58
C PHE A 237 -30.46 -7.36 -30.03
N LYS A 238 -29.81 -6.23 -30.32
CA LYS A 238 -29.25 -5.97 -31.66
C LYS A 238 -28.28 -7.06 -32.11
N ARG A 239 -27.34 -7.45 -31.23
CA ARG A 239 -26.39 -8.53 -31.51
C ARG A 239 -27.08 -9.89 -31.62
N PHE A 240 -28.06 -10.15 -30.76
CA PHE A 240 -28.87 -11.37 -30.78
C PHE A 240 -29.60 -11.54 -32.12
N LYS A 241 -30.23 -10.46 -32.60
CA LYS A 241 -30.90 -10.41 -33.90
C LYS A 241 -29.96 -10.74 -35.06
N GLU A 242 -28.78 -10.12 -35.07
CA GLU A 242 -27.74 -10.36 -36.09
C GLU A 242 -27.14 -11.77 -35.99
N PHE A 243 -26.99 -12.30 -34.78
CA PHE A 243 -26.37 -13.59 -34.53
C PHE A 243 -27.23 -14.75 -35.02
N TYR A 244 -28.52 -14.76 -34.67
CA TYR A 244 -29.47 -15.82 -35.07
C TYR A 244 -30.11 -15.58 -36.45
N GLY A 245 -29.92 -14.41 -37.05
CA GLY A 245 -30.55 -14.06 -38.33
C GLY A 245 -32.07 -14.05 -38.23
N LEU A 246 -32.61 -13.33 -37.25
CA LEU A 246 -34.04 -13.27 -37.01
C LEU A 246 -34.77 -12.58 -38.18
N ASP A 247 -35.92 -13.12 -38.56
CA ASP A 247 -36.80 -12.47 -39.53
C ASP A 247 -37.55 -11.27 -38.92
N ALA A 248 -38.36 -10.58 -39.74
CA ALA A 248 -39.08 -9.39 -39.32
C ALA A 248 -40.10 -9.66 -38.19
N THR A 249 -40.77 -10.81 -38.22
CA THR A 249 -41.77 -11.19 -37.20
C THR A 249 -41.07 -11.52 -35.88
N GLN A 250 -40.01 -12.31 -35.92
CA GLN A 250 -39.17 -12.64 -34.77
C GLN A 250 -38.53 -11.39 -34.14
N ALA A 251 -38.02 -10.47 -34.97
CA ALA A 251 -37.45 -9.21 -34.51
C ALA A 251 -38.50 -8.35 -33.79
N ALA A 252 -39.71 -8.23 -34.33
CA ALA A 252 -40.81 -7.50 -33.68
C ALA A 252 -41.18 -8.11 -32.32
N THR A 253 -41.20 -9.45 -32.20
CA THR A 253 -41.39 -10.14 -30.92
C THR A 253 -40.30 -9.78 -29.91
N GLY A 254 -39.03 -9.79 -30.35
CA GLY A 254 -37.90 -9.41 -29.49
C GLY A 254 -37.92 -7.94 -29.04
N GLU A 255 -38.35 -7.02 -29.91
CA GLU A 255 -38.54 -5.61 -29.55
C GLU A 255 -39.66 -5.41 -28.52
N SER A 256 -40.73 -6.20 -28.61
CA SER A 256 -41.79 -6.21 -27.59
C SER A 256 -41.28 -6.71 -26.24
N ILE A 257 -40.47 -7.77 -26.22
CA ILE A 257 -39.83 -8.28 -24.99
C ILE A 257 -38.90 -7.22 -24.40
N LEU A 258 -38.05 -6.60 -25.22
CA LEU A 258 -37.15 -5.53 -24.78
C LEU A 258 -37.93 -4.39 -24.11
N ARG A 259 -39.00 -3.90 -24.74
CA ARG A 259 -39.84 -2.84 -24.18
C ARG A 259 -40.46 -3.24 -22.83
N GLU A 260 -40.95 -4.46 -22.73
CA GLU A 260 -41.53 -4.98 -21.48
C GLU A 260 -40.50 -5.00 -20.34
N PHE A 261 -39.30 -5.52 -20.59
CA PHE A 261 -38.26 -5.58 -19.55
C PHE A 261 -37.71 -4.20 -19.21
N THR A 262 -37.53 -3.30 -20.17
CA THR A 262 -37.18 -1.89 -19.89
C THR A 262 -38.21 -1.22 -18.97
N GLN A 263 -39.51 -1.43 -19.20
CA GLN A 263 -40.55 -0.90 -18.30
C GLN A 263 -40.51 -1.53 -16.90
N ARG A 264 -40.20 -2.83 -16.80
CA ARG A 264 -40.03 -3.50 -15.50
C ARG A 264 -38.83 -2.94 -14.74
N GLU A 265 -37.71 -2.71 -15.43
CA GLU A 265 -36.54 -2.05 -14.85
C GLU A 265 -36.86 -0.63 -14.40
N GLU A 266 -37.57 0.17 -15.20
CA GLU A 266 -37.97 1.52 -14.84
C GLU A 266 -38.80 1.54 -13.56
N ARG A 267 -39.74 0.59 -13.39
CA ARG A 267 -40.53 0.44 -12.16
C ARG A 267 -39.66 0.06 -10.97
N LEU A 268 -38.75 -0.90 -11.14
CA LEU A 268 -37.82 -1.28 -10.08
C LEU A 268 -36.95 -0.10 -9.64
N ARG A 269 -36.44 0.68 -10.60
CA ARG A 269 -35.63 1.88 -10.33
C ARG A 269 -36.40 3.04 -9.72
N ALA A 270 -37.70 3.09 -9.95
CA ALA A 270 -38.59 4.07 -9.32
C ALA A 270 -38.90 3.71 -7.85
N ASP A 271 -38.61 2.49 -7.39
CA ASP A 271 -38.72 2.10 -5.99
C ASP A 271 -37.58 2.74 -5.17
N PRO A 272 -37.91 3.66 -4.23
CA PRO A 272 -36.90 4.31 -3.41
C PRO A 272 -36.13 3.35 -2.49
N GLY A 273 -36.77 2.27 -2.02
CA GLY A 273 -36.16 1.29 -1.13
C GLY A 273 -35.07 0.51 -1.84
N TRP A 274 -35.41 -0.07 -2.98
CA TRP A 274 -34.45 -0.77 -3.84
C TRP A 274 -33.29 0.13 -4.27
N ARG A 275 -33.57 1.40 -4.64
CA ARG A 275 -32.55 2.36 -5.05
C ARG A 275 -31.56 2.66 -3.91
N ASP A 276 -32.07 2.86 -2.70
CA ASP A 276 -31.25 3.12 -1.52
C ASP A 276 -30.37 1.91 -1.15
N GLU A 277 -30.90 0.70 -1.25
CA GLU A 277 -30.14 -0.53 -1.03
C GLU A 277 -28.98 -0.66 -2.02
N ILE A 278 -29.21 -0.45 -3.32
CA ILE A 278 -28.14 -0.48 -4.33
C ILE A 278 -27.10 0.61 -4.07
N TYR A 279 -27.55 1.82 -3.75
CA TYR A 279 -26.65 2.92 -3.41
C TYR A 279 -25.77 2.56 -2.21
N ARG A 280 -26.36 2.06 -1.11
CA ARG A 280 -25.60 1.67 0.08
C ARG A 280 -24.63 0.52 -0.21
N ALA A 281 -25.08 -0.54 -0.88
CA ALA A 281 -24.23 -1.68 -1.23
C ALA A 281 -23.03 -1.23 -2.10
N GLN A 282 -23.28 -0.40 -3.12
CA GLN A 282 -22.21 0.11 -3.99
C GLN A 282 -21.27 1.07 -3.25
N LEU A 283 -21.80 1.93 -2.38
CA LEU A 283 -20.99 2.84 -1.57
C LEU A 283 -20.04 2.05 -0.67
N TRP A 284 -20.54 1.04 0.04
CA TRP A 284 -19.72 0.19 0.89
C TRP A 284 -18.72 -0.64 0.10
N SER A 285 -19.12 -1.21 -1.04
CA SER A 285 -18.19 -1.90 -1.94
C SER A 285 -17.04 -0.98 -2.38
N ASN A 286 -17.34 0.26 -2.78
CA ASN A 286 -16.35 1.26 -3.15
C ASN A 286 -15.40 1.62 -2.00
N LEU A 287 -15.95 1.80 -0.78
CA LEU A 287 -15.17 2.12 0.41
C LEU A 287 -14.36 0.92 0.94
N SER A 288 -14.79 -0.31 0.68
CA SER A 288 -14.10 -1.52 1.14
C SER A 288 -12.69 -1.66 0.55
N TRP A 289 -12.46 -1.10 -0.65
CA TRP A 289 -11.13 -1.02 -1.27
C TRP A 289 -10.15 -0.13 -0.49
N GLU A 290 -10.66 0.67 0.45
CA GLU A 290 -9.87 1.51 1.35
C GLU A 290 -9.48 0.84 2.63
N LEU A 291 -10.14 -0.26 2.96
CA LEU A 291 -9.83 -1.00 4.16
C LEU A 291 -8.41 -1.51 4.05
N GLU A 292 -7.71 -1.46 5.18
CA GLU A 292 -6.39 -2.01 5.24
C GLU A 292 -6.46 -3.53 5.04
N ALA A 293 -5.55 -4.06 4.24
CA ALA A 293 -5.66 -5.42 3.71
C ALA A 293 -7.00 -5.67 2.98
N ALA A 294 -7.47 -4.72 2.16
CA ALA A 294 -8.75 -4.74 1.46
C ALA A 294 -9.19 -6.09 0.87
N TRP A 295 -8.25 -6.90 0.38
CA TRP A 295 -8.54 -8.23 -0.18
C TRP A 295 -8.78 -9.33 0.86
N ALA A 296 -8.17 -9.22 2.04
CA ALA A 296 -8.28 -10.18 3.15
C ALA A 296 -9.19 -9.70 4.29
N HIS A 297 -9.78 -8.51 4.17
CA HIS A 297 -10.62 -7.94 5.22
C HIS A 297 -11.93 -8.74 5.35
N PRO A 298 -12.29 -9.27 6.53
CA PRO A 298 -13.44 -10.17 6.68
C PRO A 298 -14.78 -9.52 6.32
N ALA A 299 -14.93 -8.21 6.54
CA ALA A 299 -16.12 -7.47 6.12
C ALA A 299 -16.34 -7.48 4.59
N ARG A 300 -15.32 -7.74 3.78
CA ARG A 300 -15.44 -7.77 2.33
C ARG A 300 -16.40 -8.86 1.87
N ALA A 301 -16.26 -10.08 2.39
CA ALA A 301 -17.14 -11.19 2.03
C ALA A 301 -18.62 -10.84 2.33
N LEU A 302 -18.88 -10.26 3.51
CA LEU A 302 -20.22 -9.82 3.89
C LEU A 302 -20.77 -8.72 2.96
N LEU A 303 -19.93 -7.78 2.54
CA LEU A 303 -20.32 -6.71 1.61
C LEU A 303 -20.55 -7.24 0.18
N GLU A 304 -19.78 -8.26 -0.24
CA GLU A 304 -19.96 -8.92 -1.52
C GLU A 304 -21.26 -9.74 -1.53
N ASP A 305 -21.54 -10.52 -0.48
CA ASP A 305 -22.78 -11.27 -0.31
C ASP A 305 -24.00 -10.34 -0.32
N GLN A 306 -23.95 -9.24 0.45
CA GLN A 306 -25.00 -8.23 0.46
C GLN A 306 -25.17 -7.58 -0.93
N SER A 307 -24.08 -7.29 -1.63
CA SER A 307 -24.15 -6.74 -2.98
C SER A 307 -24.76 -7.73 -3.98
N VAL A 308 -24.56 -9.04 -3.82
CA VAL A 308 -25.20 -10.07 -4.65
C VAL A 308 -26.69 -10.12 -4.37
N GLU A 309 -27.09 -10.15 -3.10
CA GLU A 309 -28.48 -10.19 -2.66
C GLU A 309 -29.28 -8.99 -3.17
N VAL A 310 -28.79 -7.77 -2.95
CA VAL A 310 -29.48 -6.55 -3.39
C VAL A 310 -29.60 -6.47 -4.92
N ARG A 311 -28.65 -7.08 -5.66
CA ARG A 311 -28.67 -7.14 -7.13
C ARG A 311 -29.48 -8.32 -7.68
N ALA A 312 -30.03 -9.20 -6.83
CA ALA A 312 -30.74 -10.40 -7.26
C ALA A 312 -31.94 -10.06 -8.15
N SER A 313 -32.79 -9.13 -7.75
CA SER A 313 -33.96 -8.69 -8.53
C SER A 313 -33.59 -8.17 -9.92
N TRP A 314 -32.45 -7.49 -10.03
CA TRP A 314 -31.90 -7.05 -11.32
C TRP A 314 -31.37 -8.21 -12.17
N ASN A 315 -30.67 -9.15 -11.54
CA ASN A 315 -30.14 -10.32 -12.24
C ASN A 315 -31.28 -11.20 -12.74
N GLU A 316 -32.34 -11.40 -11.96
CA GLU A 316 -33.56 -12.09 -12.36
C GLU A 316 -34.24 -11.44 -13.58
N LEU A 317 -34.31 -10.10 -13.62
CA LEU A 317 -34.82 -9.38 -14.79
C LEU A 317 -33.95 -9.63 -16.03
N GLU A 318 -32.62 -9.60 -15.90
CA GLU A 318 -31.73 -9.85 -17.03
C GLU A 318 -31.81 -11.31 -17.51
N GLU A 319 -31.85 -12.27 -16.59
CA GLU A 319 -32.01 -13.69 -16.91
C GLU A 319 -33.35 -13.96 -17.58
N GLY A 320 -34.44 -13.40 -17.06
CA GLY A 320 -35.76 -13.50 -17.67
C GLY A 320 -35.82 -12.88 -19.08
N PHE A 321 -35.14 -11.74 -19.28
CA PHE A 321 -35.02 -11.09 -20.59
C PHE A 321 -34.30 -12.00 -21.58
N LYS A 322 -33.13 -12.53 -21.21
CA LYS A 322 -32.34 -13.44 -22.06
C LYS A 322 -33.10 -14.74 -22.36
N ALA A 323 -33.69 -15.37 -21.35
CA ALA A 323 -34.43 -16.62 -21.51
C ALA A 323 -35.62 -16.45 -22.49
N ARG A 324 -36.34 -15.33 -22.43
CA ARG A 324 -37.43 -15.04 -23.37
C ARG A 324 -36.95 -14.69 -24.77
N LEU A 325 -35.76 -14.10 -24.93
CA LEU A 325 -35.17 -13.93 -26.25
C LEU A 325 -34.75 -15.29 -26.85
N GLU A 326 -34.15 -16.18 -26.06
CA GLU A 326 -33.72 -17.51 -26.52
C GLU A 326 -34.88 -18.40 -27.00
N SER A 327 -36.13 -18.10 -26.64
CA SER A 327 -37.29 -18.82 -27.16
C SER A 327 -37.72 -18.41 -28.58
N ILE A 328 -37.19 -17.30 -29.12
CA ILE A 328 -37.58 -16.75 -30.43
C ILE A 328 -36.94 -17.52 -31.61
N PRO A 329 -35.61 -17.80 -31.62
CA PRO A 329 -34.99 -18.47 -32.75
C PRO A 329 -35.53 -19.90 -32.93
N THR A 330 -35.74 -20.28 -34.18
CA THR A 330 -36.11 -21.65 -34.55
C THR A 330 -34.95 -22.63 -34.30
N THR A 331 -35.26 -23.93 -34.22
CA THR A 331 -34.23 -24.99 -34.12
C THR A 331 -33.19 -24.89 -35.24
N ALA A 332 -33.61 -24.56 -36.46
CA ALA A 332 -32.70 -24.38 -37.60
C ALA A 332 -31.75 -23.19 -37.41
N GLN A 333 -32.26 -22.04 -36.95
CA GLN A 333 -31.44 -20.86 -36.64
C GLN A 333 -30.46 -21.13 -35.50
N ARG A 334 -30.88 -21.86 -34.45
CA ARG A 334 -29.99 -22.25 -33.35
C ARG A 334 -28.85 -23.13 -33.83
N ARG A 335 -29.15 -24.15 -34.65
CA ARG A 335 -28.14 -25.03 -35.24
C ARG A 335 -27.14 -24.27 -36.12
N ALA A 336 -27.63 -23.37 -36.98
CA ALA A 336 -26.77 -22.53 -37.80
C ALA A 336 -25.87 -21.61 -36.96
N ALA A 337 -26.39 -21.07 -35.86
CA ALA A 337 -25.62 -20.26 -34.92
C ALA A 337 -24.54 -21.08 -34.19
N GLU A 338 -24.84 -22.30 -33.77
CA GLU A 338 -23.87 -23.23 -33.18
C GLU A 338 -22.75 -23.59 -34.16
N GLU A 339 -23.07 -23.88 -35.41
CA GLU A 339 -22.10 -24.14 -36.48
C GLU A 339 -21.19 -22.92 -36.71
N LYS A 340 -21.75 -21.71 -36.69
CA LYS A 340 -20.99 -20.46 -36.79
C LYS A 340 -20.02 -20.29 -35.62
N VAL A 341 -20.43 -20.58 -34.39
CA VAL A 341 -19.56 -20.54 -33.20
C VAL A 341 -18.45 -21.60 -33.30
N ALA A 342 -18.79 -22.82 -33.71
CA ALA A 342 -17.80 -23.89 -33.92
C ALA A 342 -16.75 -23.51 -34.98
N GLY A 343 -17.18 -22.87 -36.08
CA GLY A 343 -16.30 -22.33 -37.10
C GLY A 343 -15.33 -21.28 -36.55
N LEU A 344 -15.84 -20.30 -35.78
CA LEU A 344 -15.02 -19.24 -35.17
C LEU A 344 -14.02 -19.78 -34.14
N LEU A 345 -14.40 -20.78 -33.35
CA LEU A 345 -13.49 -21.44 -32.40
C LEU A 345 -12.36 -22.16 -33.14
N LYS A 346 -12.70 -22.92 -34.19
CA LYS A 346 -11.71 -23.61 -35.04
C LYS A 346 -10.73 -22.64 -35.69
N GLU A 347 -11.22 -21.53 -36.22
CA GLU A 347 -10.38 -20.47 -36.81
C GLU A 347 -9.41 -19.88 -35.78
N LYS A 348 -9.87 -19.69 -34.54
CA LYS A 348 -9.05 -19.19 -33.43
C LYS A 348 -8.18 -20.26 -32.75
N LYS A 349 -8.20 -21.51 -33.25
CA LYS A 349 -7.53 -22.67 -32.62
C LYS A 349 -7.94 -22.89 -31.17
N LEU A 350 -9.18 -22.55 -30.83
CA LEU A 350 -9.77 -22.79 -29.52
C LEU A 350 -10.63 -24.06 -29.59
N GLN A 351 -10.57 -24.86 -28.53
CA GLN A 351 -11.46 -26.01 -28.39
C GLN A 351 -12.80 -25.55 -27.80
N ARG A 352 -13.90 -26.17 -28.24
CA ARG A 352 -15.18 -26.01 -27.55
C ARG A 352 -15.02 -26.69 -26.19
N PRO A 353 -15.37 -26.03 -25.07
CA PRO A 353 -15.43 -26.74 -23.79
C PRO A 353 -16.33 -27.96 -23.99
N GLU A 354 -15.85 -29.14 -23.61
CA GLU A 354 -16.69 -30.33 -23.56
C GLU A 354 -17.86 -29.97 -22.65
N THR A 355 -19.06 -29.86 -23.23
CA THR A 355 -20.27 -29.68 -22.44
C THR A 355 -20.39 -30.93 -21.58
N GLU A 356 -20.12 -30.81 -20.28
CA GLU A 356 -20.44 -31.85 -19.31
C GLU A 356 -21.94 -32.19 -19.48
N PRO A 357 -22.28 -33.48 -19.62
CA PRO A 357 -23.62 -33.93 -19.99
C PRO A 357 -24.70 -33.64 -18.95
#